data_AF-A0A529X731-F1
#
_entry.id   AF-A0A529X731-F1
#
_cell.length_a   1.000
_cell.length_b   1.000
_cell.length_c   1.000
_cell.angle_alpha   90.00
_cell.angle_beta   90.00
_cell.angle_gamma   90.00
#
_symmetry.space_group_name_H-M   'P 1'
#
loop_
_entity.id
_entity.type
_entity.pdbx_description
1 polymer ?
#
loop_
_entity_poly.entity_id
_entity_poly.type
_entity_poly.pdbx_seq_one_letter_code
_entity_poly.pdbx_strand_id
1 'polypeptide(L)'
;ANLRAALASEPVDVVVQPAEGRRKKILLADMDSTMIDQECIDELADEIGVKDHVAAITARSMNGEIAFEPALRERVALLKGLDTAVVDRIIANRLTLAAGGRALVQTMRANGA
;
A
#
# COMPACT_ATOMS: atom_id res chain seq x y z
N ALA A 1 22.50 20.06 15.87
CA ALA A 1 21.19 19.90 15.21
C ALA A 1 21.20 18.60 14.42
N ASN A 2 20.13 17.82 14.47
CA ASN A 2 20.00 16.60 13.66
C ASN A 2 19.81 17.02 12.18
N LEU A 3 20.44 16.31 11.23
CA LEU A 3 20.32 16.55 9.79
C LEU A 3 18.84 16.66 9.36
N ARG A 4 17.97 15.82 9.93
CA ARG A 4 16.52 15.85 9.68
C ARG A 4 15.88 17.18 10.08
N ALA A 5 16.30 17.76 11.21
CA ALA A 5 15.77 19.03 11.68
C ALA A 5 16.30 20.21 10.85
N ALA A 6 17.55 20.12 10.38
CA ALA A 6 18.17 21.15 9.55
C ALA A 6 17.53 21.26 8.15
N LEU A 7 16.99 20.16 7.62
CA LEU A 7 16.39 20.10 6.29
C LEU A 7 14.85 20.02 6.31
N ALA A 8 14.21 20.18 7.47
CA ALA A 8 12.77 19.97 7.61
C ALA A 8 11.89 20.91 6.77
N SER A 9 12.40 22.11 6.42
CA SER A 9 11.71 23.09 5.57
C SER A 9 11.91 22.87 4.08
N GLU A 10 12.84 22.01 3.69
CA GLU A 10 13.18 21.77 2.30
C GLU A 10 12.31 20.66 1.70
N PRO A 11 11.87 20.76 0.43
CA PRO A 11 11.04 19.75 -0.23
C PRO A 11 11.90 18.57 -0.72
N VAL A 12 12.66 17.95 0.19
CA VAL A 12 13.60 16.87 -0.11
C VAL A 12 13.42 15.70 0.85
N ASP A 13 13.49 14.49 0.32
CA ASP A 13 13.60 13.28 1.12
C ASP A 13 15.05 13.04 1.53
N VAL A 14 15.28 12.69 2.81
CA VAL A 14 16.63 12.45 3.36
C VAL A 14 16.79 11.00 3.78
N VAL A 15 17.66 10.27 3.09
CA VAL A 15 17.99 8.86 3.39
C VAL A 15 19.47 8.75 3.75
N VAL A 16 19.78 8.44 5.01
CA VAL A 16 21.15 8.21 5.51
C VAL A 16 21.34 6.72 5.77
N GLN A 17 22.33 6.11 5.12
CA GLN A 17 22.65 4.69 5.29
C GLN A 17 24.17 4.46 5.13
N PRO A 18 24.73 3.37 5.71
CA PRO A 18 26.09 2.97 5.45
C PRO A 18 26.36 2.74 3.95
N ALA A 19 27.57 3.09 3.48
CA ALA A 19 27.97 2.86 2.10
C ALA A 19 28.15 1.36 1.79
N GLU A 20 28.70 0.64 2.76
CA GLU A 20 28.86 -0.81 2.69
C GLU A 20 27.50 -1.53 2.76
N GLY A 21 27.29 -2.55 1.93
CA GLY A 21 26.07 -3.34 1.94
C GLY A 21 24.80 -2.61 1.48
N ARG A 22 24.93 -1.45 0.81
CA ARG A 22 23.79 -0.65 0.31
C ARG A 22 22.95 -1.38 -0.75
N ARG A 23 23.55 -2.29 -1.53
CA ARG A 23 22.84 -3.11 -2.52
C ARG A 23 22.11 -4.25 -1.79
N LYS A 24 20.79 -4.31 -1.92
CA LYS A 24 19.95 -5.34 -1.30
C LYS A 24 19.59 -6.42 -2.33
N LYS A 25 19.45 -7.65 -1.86
CA LYS A 25 19.11 -8.83 -2.68
C LYS A 25 17.65 -9.28 -2.52
N ILE A 26 16.86 -8.62 -1.68
CA ILE A 26 15.46 -8.95 -1.44
C ILE A 26 14.71 -7.64 -1.24
N LEU A 27 13.57 -7.51 -1.89
CA LEU A 27 12.58 -6.46 -1.64
C LEU A 27 11.35 -7.10 -0.99
N LEU A 28 11.01 -6.64 0.20
CA LEU A 28 9.68 -6.85 0.77
C LEU A 28 9.00 -5.49 0.74
N ALA A 29 7.85 -5.42 0.09
CA ALA A 29 7.04 -4.23 0.01
C ALA A 29 5.60 -4.61 0.37
N ASP A 30 4.93 -3.68 1.04
CA ASP A 30 3.48 -3.74 1.17
C ASP A 30 2.84 -3.56 -0.22
N MET A 31 1.57 -3.94 -0.34
CA MET A 31 0.84 -3.87 -1.60
C MET A 31 0.04 -2.57 -1.71
N ASP A 32 -0.98 -2.45 -0.88
CA ASP A 32 -1.92 -1.32 -0.88
C ASP A 32 -1.19 -0.03 -0.50
N SER A 33 -1.53 1.07 -1.18
CA SER A 33 -0.89 2.39 -1.02
C SER A 33 0.66 2.40 -1.08
N THR A 34 1.27 1.36 -1.69
CA THR A 34 2.73 1.19 -1.76
C THR A 34 3.18 0.73 -3.15
N MET A 35 2.75 -0.45 -3.60
CA MET A 35 3.05 -0.97 -4.94
C MET A 35 1.91 -0.72 -5.93
N ILE A 36 0.72 -0.45 -5.40
CA ILE A 36 -0.45 0.07 -6.10
C ILE A 36 -0.98 1.29 -5.36
N ASP A 37 -1.69 2.18 -6.07
CA ASP A 37 -2.20 3.43 -5.48
C ASP A 37 -3.54 3.26 -4.74
N GLN A 38 -4.13 2.06 -4.77
CA GLN A 38 -5.45 1.76 -4.21
C GLN A 38 -5.35 0.96 -2.89
N GLU A 39 -6.47 0.96 -2.16
CA GLU A 39 -6.78 0.01 -1.08
C GLU A 39 -7.72 -1.06 -1.63
N CYS A 40 -7.24 -2.29 -1.85
CA CYS A 40 -8.01 -3.32 -2.56
C CYS A 40 -9.37 -3.65 -1.89
N ILE A 41 -9.44 -3.63 -0.57
CA ILE A 41 -10.67 -3.95 0.16
C ILE A 41 -11.75 -2.87 -0.01
N ASP A 42 -11.33 -1.62 -0.16
CA ASP A 42 -12.23 -0.49 -0.41
C ASP A 42 -12.78 -0.57 -1.85
N GLU A 43 -11.97 -0.99 -2.82
CA GLU A 43 -12.42 -1.22 -4.19
C GLU A 43 -13.40 -2.39 -4.30
N LEU A 44 -13.23 -3.44 -3.49
CA LEU A 44 -14.21 -4.53 -3.39
C LEU A 44 -15.53 -4.07 -2.76
N ALA A 45 -15.45 -3.23 -1.72
CA ALA A 45 -16.60 -2.67 -1.03
C ALA A 45 -17.43 -1.72 -1.91
N ASP A 46 -16.78 -1.04 -2.85
CA ASP A 46 -17.44 -0.15 -3.79
C ASP A 46 -18.40 -0.87 -4.74
N GLU A 47 -18.13 -2.12 -5.09
CA GLU A 47 -19.02 -2.94 -5.95
C GLU A 47 -20.37 -3.25 -5.28
N ILE A 48 -20.45 -3.10 -3.96
CA ILE A 48 -21.68 -3.25 -3.17
C ILE A 48 -22.12 -1.94 -2.49
N GLY A 49 -21.50 -0.80 -2.86
CA GLY A 49 -21.89 0.53 -2.40
C GLY A 49 -21.57 0.84 -0.95
N VAL A 50 -20.61 0.15 -0.32
CA VAL A 50 -20.23 0.36 1.10
C VAL A 50 -18.79 0.88 1.25
N LYS A 51 -18.21 1.44 0.18
CA LYS A 51 -16.83 1.97 0.15
C LYS A 51 -16.53 2.90 1.32
N ASP A 52 -17.36 3.93 1.53
CA ASP A 52 -17.12 4.95 2.56
C ASP A 52 -17.08 4.36 3.97
N HIS A 53 -17.92 3.35 4.23
CA HIS A 53 -17.94 2.67 5.52
C HIS A 53 -16.66 1.84 5.75
N VAL A 54 -16.22 1.11 4.73
CA VAL A 54 -15.00 0.29 4.79
C VAL A 54 -13.76 1.17 4.90
N ALA A 55 -13.67 2.24 4.10
CA ALA A 55 -12.59 3.21 4.13
C ALA A 55 -12.44 3.88 5.50
N ALA A 56 -13.55 4.21 6.17
CA ALA A 56 -13.52 4.75 7.53
C ALA A 56 -12.93 3.76 8.55
N ILE A 57 -13.25 2.47 8.44
CA ILE A 57 -12.66 1.41 9.29
C ILE A 57 -11.17 1.25 8.96
N THR A 58 -10.80 1.25 7.67
CA THR A 58 -9.41 1.17 7.19
C THR A 58 -8.56 2.29 7.78
N ALA A 59 -9.00 3.55 7.66
CA ALA A 59 -8.28 4.72 8.16
C ALA A 59 -8.04 4.66 9.68
N ARG A 60 -9.08 4.29 10.46
CA ARG A 60 -8.96 4.15 11.92
C ARG A 60 -7.99 3.04 12.31
N SER A 61 -7.98 1.94 11.56
CA SER A 61 -7.03 0.84 11.79
C SER A 61 -5.59 1.26 11.47
N MET A 62 -5.36 1.99 10.38
CA MET A 62 -4.02 2.46 9.98
C MET A 62 -3.48 3.55 10.91
N ASN A 63 -4.36 4.39 11.46
CA ASN A 63 -4.02 5.38 12.49
C ASN A 63 -3.76 4.76 13.88
N GLY A 64 -3.98 3.45 14.04
CA GLY A 64 -3.80 2.75 15.31
C GLY A 64 -4.92 2.99 16.33
N GLU A 65 -6.08 3.51 15.91
CA GLU A 65 -7.24 3.77 16.79
C GLU A 65 -7.99 2.49 17.14
N ILE A 66 -7.94 1.49 16.26
CA ILE A 66 -8.54 0.15 16.46
C ILE A 66 -7.53 -0.94 16.08
N ALA A 67 -7.71 -2.13 16.66
CA ALA A 67 -6.86 -3.27 16.34
C ALA A 67 -7.08 -3.77 14.91
N PHE A 68 -5.97 -4.09 14.22
CA PHE A 68 -5.98 -4.49 12.81
C PHE A 68 -6.81 -5.75 12.54
N GLU A 69 -6.62 -6.85 13.31
CA GLU A 69 -7.31 -8.10 13.03
C GLU A 69 -8.85 -7.97 13.14
N PRO A 70 -9.43 -7.42 14.22
CA PRO A 70 -10.86 -7.17 14.29
C PRO A 70 -11.37 -6.27 13.16
N ALA A 71 -10.64 -5.20 12.85
CA ALA A 71 -10.99 -4.27 11.77
C ALA A 71 -10.97 -4.95 10.39
N LEU A 72 -10.02 -5.85 10.14
CA LEU A 72 -9.96 -6.64 8.92
C LEU A 72 -11.14 -7.62 8.83
N ARG A 73 -11.46 -8.33 9.93
CA ARG A 73 -12.60 -9.26 9.96
C ARG A 73 -13.93 -8.55 9.69
N GLU A 74 -14.13 -7.38 10.28
CA GLU A 74 -15.32 -6.56 10.06
C GLU A 74 -15.46 -6.15 8.59
N ARG A 75 -14.39 -5.58 8.00
CA ARG A 75 -14.38 -5.16 6.58
C ARG A 75 -14.62 -6.33 5.63
N VAL A 76 -13.97 -7.47 5.86
CA VAL A 76 -14.14 -8.67 5.01
C VAL A 76 -15.54 -9.27 5.15
N ALA A 77 -16.15 -9.22 6.33
CA ALA A 77 -17.51 -9.74 6.54
C ALA A 77 -18.57 -9.00 5.69
N LEU A 78 -18.34 -7.71 5.40
CA LEU A 78 -19.22 -6.91 4.55
C LEU A 78 -19.24 -7.40 3.09
N LEU A 79 -18.18 -8.09 2.65
CA LEU A 79 -18.07 -8.62 1.28
C LEU A 79 -18.79 -9.96 1.08
N LYS A 80 -19.57 -10.42 2.06
CA LYS A 80 -20.25 -11.72 2.01
C LYS A 80 -21.22 -11.78 0.82
N GLY A 81 -21.02 -12.78 -0.03
CA GLY A 81 -21.86 -13.02 -1.21
C GLY A 81 -21.39 -12.28 -2.47
N LEU A 82 -20.29 -11.55 -2.40
CA LEU A 82 -19.66 -10.93 -3.57
C LEU A 82 -19.09 -12.01 -4.50
N ASP A 83 -19.40 -11.91 -5.78
CA ASP A 83 -18.88 -12.83 -6.81
C ASP A 83 -17.36 -12.64 -6.96
N THR A 84 -16.60 -13.73 -7.00
CA THR A 84 -15.14 -13.68 -7.14
C THR A 84 -14.67 -13.08 -8.46
N ALA A 85 -15.50 -13.10 -9.50
CA ALA A 85 -15.23 -12.45 -10.79
C ALA A 85 -15.06 -10.92 -10.66
N VAL A 86 -15.49 -10.33 -9.54
CA VAL A 86 -15.23 -8.92 -9.22
C VAL A 86 -13.73 -8.64 -9.12
N VAL A 87 -12.94 -9.57 -8.58
CA VAL A 87 -11.49 -9.39 -8.40
C VAL A 87 -10.80 -9.12 -9.74
N ASP A 88 -11.10 -9.94 -10.76
CA ASP A 88 -10.53 -9.77 -12.10
C ASP A 88 -10.93 -8.42 -12.72
N ARG A 89 -12.17 -7.96 -12.49
CA ARG A 89 -12.63 -6.65 -12.98
C ARG A 89 -11.90 -5.50 -12.30
N ILE A 90 -11.64 -5.59 -11.00
CA ILE A 90 -10.89 -4.56 -10.25
C ILE A 90 -9.45 -4.52 -10.74
N ILE A 91 -8.80 -5.67 -10.88
CA ILE A 91 -7.43 -5.76 -11.39
C ILE A 91 -7.33 -5.15 -12.78
N ALA A 92 -8.28 -5.42 -13.67
CA ALA A 92 -8.25 -4.94 -15.05
C ALA A 92 -8.57 -3.44 -15.19
N ASN A 93 -9.48 -2.91 -14.37
CA ASN A 93 -10.10 -1.61 -14.65
C ASN A 93 -9.83 -0.53 -13.59
N ARG A 94 -9.37 -0.90 -12.38
CA ARG A 94 -9.24 0.03 -11.26
C ARG A 94 -7.83 0.09 -10.66
N LEU A 95 -7.07 -1.01 -10.72
CA LEU A 95 -5.74 -1.02 -10.14
C LEU A 95 -4.73 -0.29 -11.02
N THR A 96 -3.94 0.55 -10.36
CA THR A 96 -2.84 1.32 -10.95
C THR A 96 -1.57 1.04 -10.18
N LEU A 97 -0.48 0.77 -10.91
CA LEU A 97 0.83 0.55 -10.28
C LEU A 97 1.38 1.88 -9.78
N ALA A 98 1.92 1.87 -8.56
CA ALA A 98 2.53 3.04 -7.97
C ALA A 98 3.66 3.59 -8.86
N ALA A 99 3.77 4.92 -8.89
CA ALA A 99 4.77 5.62 -9.69
C ALA A 99 6.18 5.09 -9.39
N GLY A 100 6.89 4.64 -10.44
CA GLY A 100 8.24 4.07 -10.31
C GLY A 100 8.29 2.61 -9.86
N GLY A 101 7.17 1.99 -9.43
CA GLY A 101 7.15 0.60 -8.96
C GLY A 101 7.67 -0.41 -10.00
N ARG A 102 7.29 -0.24 -11.27
CA ARG A 102 7.83 -1.05 -12.38
C ARG A 102 9.35 -0.89 -12.53
N ALA A 103 9.83 0.36 -12.49
CA ALA A 103 11.25 0.67 -12.62
C ALA A 103 12.06 0.11 -11.44
N LEU A 104 11.53 0.19 -10.22
CA LEU A 104 12.10 -0.39 -9.01
C LEU A 104 12.31 -1.90 -9.17
N VAL A 105 11.24 -2.65 -9.48
CA VAL A 105 11.29 -4.12 -9.60
C VAL A 105 12.24 -4.55 -10.71
N GLN A 106 12.17 -3.89 -11.88
CA GLN A 106 13.05 -4.20 -13.01
C GLN A 106 14.53 -3.92 -12.67
N THR A 107 14.81 -2.80 -11.99
CA THR A 107 16.17 -2.43 -11.57
C THR A 107 16.71 -3.43 -10.56
N MET A 108 15.91 -3.84 -9.57
CA MET A 108 16.32 -4.81 -8.56
C MET A 108 16.63 -6.18 -9.20
N ARG A 109 15.75 -6.69 -10.06
CA ARG A 109 15.97 -7.93 -10.79
C ARG A 109 17.23 -7.88 -11.66
N ALA A 110 17.46 -6.77 -12.37
CA ALA A 110 18.67 -6.58 -13.18
C ALA A 110 19.97 -6.59 -12.35
N ASN A 111 19.87 -6.34 -11.04
CA ASN A 111 21.01 -6.32 -10.11
C ASN A 111 21.09 -7.58 -9.22
N GLY A 112 20.34 -8.64 -9.54
CA GLY A 112 20.43 -9.93 -8.85
C GLY A 112 19.76 -9.99 -7.49
N ALA A 113 18.75 -9.14 -7.27
CA ALA A 113 17.76 -9.34 -6.22
C ALA A 113 16.68 -10.35 -6.66
#